data_AF-A0A7C4ZGX2-F1
#
_entry.id   AF-A0A7C4ZGX2-F1
#
_cell.length_a   1.000
_cell.length_b   1.000
_cell.length_c   1.000
_cell.angle_alpha   90.00
_cell.angle_beta   90.00
_cell.angle_gamma   90.00
#
_symmetry.space_group_name_H-M   'P 1'
#
loop_
_entity.id
_entity.type
_entity.pdbx_description
1 polymer ?
#
loop_
_entity_poly.entity_id
_entity_poly.type
_entity_poly.pdbx_seq_one_letter_code
_entity_poly.pdbx_strand_id
1 'polypeptide(L)'
;MKTKDMKIKKAQGEKSRRLASQNLAKIYLKIAEKPLSFSELLTETELSKPILMKHLRTLQKEQLIYKDTIKPTETSNPLEIGKIIYKVKEDEMENFLMQTIHMNFTIADLVEDENLKQKLNEYAKEIAKAIIQYINQLRASRKQSQKAELKKIQKK
;
A
#
# COMPACT_ATOMS: atom_id res chain seq x y z
N MET A 1 -37.87 -9.06 19.23
CA MET A 1 -36.56 -8.48 19.62
C MET A 1 -35.35 -8.99 18.81
N LYS A 2 -35.46 -9.53 17.58
CA LYS A 2 -34.33 -10.25 16.93
C LYS A 2 -33.71 -9.58 15.68
N THR A 3 -34.38 -8.64 15.02
CA THR A 3 -33.94 -8.08 13.73
C THR A 3 -33.02 -6.86 13.85
N LYS A 4 -33.16 -6.04 14.89
CA LYS A 4 -32.29 -4.86 15.11
C LYS A 4 -30.86 -5.26 15.49
N ASP A 5 -30.71 -6.21 16.41
CA ASP A 5 -29.38 -6.68 16.86
C ASP A 5 -28.59 -7.39 15.74
N MET A 6 -29.29 -8.12 14.86
CA MET A 6 -28.68 -8.72 13.67
C MET A 6 -28.17 -7.67 12.68
N LYS A 7 -28.96 -6.63 12.42
CA LYS A 7 -28.56 -5.52 11.53
C LYS A 7 -27.35 -4.75 12.09
N ILE A 8 -27.32 -4.52 13.41
CA ILE A 8 -26.20 -3.85 14.08
C ILE A 8 -24.92 -4.69 14.00
N LYS A 9 -24.99 -6.00 14.29
CA LYS A 9 -23.83 -6.90 14.17
C LYS A 9 -23.29 -6.97 12.74
N LYS A 10 -24.18 -7.04 11.74
CA LYS A 10 -23.80 -7.03 10.32
C LYS A 10 -23.08 -5.73 9.93
N ALA A 11 -23.64 -4.59 10.31
CA ALA A 11 -23.05 -3.27 10.04
C ALA A 11 -21.69 -3.08 10.73
N GLN A 12 -21.53 -3.56 11.97
CA GLN A 12 -20.23 -3.54 12.66
C GLN A 12 -19.19 -4.41 11.97
N GLY A 13 -19.58 -5.61 11.51
CA GLY A 13 -18.71 -6.50 10.73
C GLY A 13 -18.25 -5.87 9.42
N GLU A 14 -19.15 -5.22 8.68
CA GLU A 14 -18.82 -4.49 7.45
C GLU A 14 -17.86 -3.33 7.69
N LYS A 15 -18.12 -2.52 8.72
CA LYS A 15 -17.23 -1.42 9.12
C LYS A 15 -15.83 -1.93 9.46
N SER A 16 -15.73 -3.04 10.20
CA SER A 16 -14.46 -3.66 10.57
C SER A 16 -13.68 -4.17 9.35
N ARG A 17 -14.35 -4.83 8.40
CA ARG A 17 -13.73 -5.28 7.15
C ARG A 17 -13.23 -4.13 6.30
N ARG A 18 -14.01 -3.05 6.17
CA ARG A 18 -13.61 -1.86 5.41
C ARG A 18 -12.40 -1.19 6.04
N LEU A 19 -12.37 -1.02 7.36
CA LEU A 19 -11.21 -0.48 8.07
C LEU A 19 -9.96 -1.34 7.88
N ALA A 20 -10.11 -2.68 7.93
CA ALA A 20 -9.00 -3.59 7.70
C ALA A 20 -8.43 -3.46 6.27
N SER A 21 -9.29 -3.34 5.25
CA SER A 21 -8.90 -3.08 3.86
C SER A 21 -8.17 -1.74 3.72
N GLN A 22 -8.69 -0.67 4.35
CA GLN A 22 -8.06 0.65 4.33
C GLN A 22 -6.68 0.65 4.98
N ASN A 23 -6.51 -0.02 6.13
CA ASN A 23 -5.23 -0.14 6.79
C ASN A 23 -4.23 -0.92 5.92
N LEU A 24 -4.67 -2.01 5.29
CA LEU A 24 -3.88 -2.81 4.37
C LEU A 24 -3.38 -1.95 3.18
N ALA A 25 -4.29 -1.19 2.57
CA ALA A 25 -3.97 -0.28 1.47
C ALA A 25 -3.02 0.86 1.89
N LYS A 26 -3.25 1.46 3.07
CA LYS A 26 -2.37 2.49 3.64
C LYS A 26 -0.95 1.97 3.78
N ILE A 27 -0.77 0.79 4.37
CA ILE A 27 0.56 0.16 4.53
C ILE A 27 1.19 -0.09 3.16
N TYR A 28 0.46 -0.71 2.24
CA TYR A 28 0.98 -1.04 0.91
C TYR A 28 1.43 0.21 0.14
N LEU A 29 0.61 1.26 0.09
CA LEU A 29 0.91 2.51 -0.59
C LEU A 29 2.17 3.19 0.00
N LYS A 30 2.34 3.16 1.33
CA LYS A 30 3.55 3.71 1.97
C LYS A 30 4.82 2.96 1.56
N ILE A 31 4.77 1.64 1.50
CA ILE A 31 5.88 0.82 0.99
C ILE A 31 6.08 1.06 -0.52
N ALA A 32 5.01 1.30 -1.27
CA ALA A 32 5.09 1.59 -2.70
C ALA A 32 5.78 2.93 -2.96
N GLU A 33 5.50 3.96 -2.17
CA GLU A 33 6.19 5.26 -2.27
C GLU A 33 7.69 5.14 -2.03
N LYS A 34 8.10 4.41 -0.98
CA LYS A 34 9.50 4.10 -0.67
C LYS A 34 9.60 2.80 0.13
N PRO A 35 10.69 2.04 -0.05
CA PRO A 35 11.00 0.95 0.87
C PRO A 35 11.11 1.48 2.31
N LEU A 36 10.48 0.78 3.25
CA LEU A 36 10.40 1.21 4.66
C LEU A 36 10.69 0.05 5.60
N SER A 37 11.37 0.33 6.70
CA SER A 37 11.52 -0.59 7.83
C SER A 37 10.23 -0.71 8.64
N PHE A 38 10.18 -1.72 9.52
CA PHE A 38 9.05 -1.89 10.42
C PHE A 38 8.83 -0.67 11.35
N SER A 39 9.92 -0.08 11.86
CA SER A 39 9.87 1.10 12.72
C SER A 39 9.34 2.32 11.98
N GLU A 40 9.78 2.56 10.75
CA GLU A 40 9.28 3.68 9.94
C GLU A 40 7.80 3.50 9.58
N LEU A 41 7.39 2.27 9.27
CA LEU A 41 5.97 1.98 9.01
C LEU A 41 5.10 2.24 10.24
N LEU A 42 5.57 1.96 11.46
CA LEU A 42 4.81 2.32 12.68
C LEU A 42 4.58 3.82 12.77
N THR A 43 5.63 4.61 12.52
CA THR A 43 5.56 6.07 12.56
C THR A 43 4.68 6.63 11.45
N GLU A 44 4.86 6.18 10.20
CA GLU A 44 4.16 6.74 9.04
C GLU A 44 2.70 6.29 8.92
N THR A 45 2.37 5.11 9.46
CA THR A 45 1.00 4.60 9.40
C THR A 45 0.18 4.91 10.65
N GLU A 46 0.83 5.28 11.75
CA GLU A 46 0.20 5.52 13.07
C GLU A 46 -0.61 4.31 13.56
N LEU A 47 -0.29 3.11 13.05
CA LEU A 47 -0.95 1.87 13.43
C LEU A 47 -0.25 1.25 14.64
N SER A 48 -1.03 0.53 15.46
CA SER A 48 -0.45 -0.25 16.54
C SER A 48 0.38 -1.42 16.00
N LYS A 49 1.40 -1.81 16.76
CA LYS A 49 2.30 -2.93 16.42
C LYS A 49 1.57 -4.22 16.03
N PRO A 50 0.53 -4.68 16.76
CA PRO A 50 -0.21 -5.88 16.38
C PRO A 50 -0.95 -5.74 15.05
N ILE A 51 -1.55 -4.57 14.80
CA ILE A 51 -2.30 -4.29 13.56
C ILE A 51 -1.34 -4.27 12.37
N LEU A 52 -0.25 -3.51 12.47
CA LEU A 52 0.77 -3.44 11.42
C LEU A 52 1.35 -4.82 11.11
N MET A 53 1.72 -5.59 12.13
CA MET A 53 2.28 -6.93 11.95
C MET A 53 1.29 -7.89 11.27
N LYS A 54 0.01 -7.84 11.65
CA LYS A 54 -1.05 -8.64 11.01
C LYS A 54 -1.14 -8.31 9.52
N HIS A 55 -1.23 -7.05 9.16
CA HIS A 55 -1.39 -6.61 7.78
C HIS A 55 -0.14 -6.85 6.92
N LEU A 56 1.06 -6.67 7.47
CA LEU A 56 2.29 -7.02 6.76
C LEU A 56 2.35 -8.52 6.45
N ARG A 57 1.94 -9.39 7.38
CA ARG A 57 1.85 -10.84 7.11
C ARG A 57 0.85 -11.14 6.01
N THR A 58 -0.30 -10.47 5.98
CA THR A 58 -1.29 -10.60 4.91
C THR A 58 -0.69 -10.21 3.57
N LEU A 59 -0.10 -9.01 3.46
CA LEU A 59 0.51 -8.52 2.23
C LEU A 59 1.65 -9.43 1.72
N GLN A 60 2.45 -10.01 2.64
CA GLN A 60 3.49 -10.97 2.28
C GLN A 60 2.91 -12.30 1.79
N LYS A 61 1.84 -12.80 2.44
CA LYS A 61 1.16 -14.04 2.04
C LYS A 61 0.53 -13.91 0.66
N GLU A 62 -0.06 -12.75 0.38
CA GLU A 62 -0.62 -12.38 -0.93
C GLU A 62 0.46 -12.02 -1.96
N GLN A 63 1.74 -12.14 -1.59
CA GLN A 63 2.89 -11.85 -2.45
C GLN A 63 2.98 -10.40 -2.94
N LEU A 64 2.27 -9.47 -2.33
CA LEU A 64 2.25 -8.05 -2.70
C LEU A 64 3.51 -7.32 -2.26
N ILE A 65 4.13 -7.78 -1.16
CA ILE A 65 5.37 -7.23 -0.62
C ILE A 65 6.37 -8.34 -0.27
N TYR A 66 7.64 -7.97 -0.17
CA TYR A 66 8.72 -8.83 0.30
C TYR A 66 9.64 -8.08 1.26
N LYS A 67 10.42 -8.84 2.04
CA LYS A 67 11.47 -8.30 2.90
C LYS A 67 12.78 -8.31 2.14
N ASP A 68 13.56 -7.26 2.32
CA ASP A 68 14.91 -7.13 1.79
C ASP A 68 15.79 -6.48 2.85
N THR A 69 17.09 -6.51 2.62
CA THR A 69 18.08 -5.93 3.53
C THR A 69 18.85 -4.83 2.80
N ILE A 70 18.99 -3.65 3.42
CA ILE A 70 19.73 -2.54 2.81
C ILE A 70 21.19 -2.95 2.62
N LYS A 71 21.66 -2.90 1.38
CA LYS A 71 23.04 -3.21 1.00
C LYS A 71 23.94 -1.97 1.10
N PRO A 72 25.27 -2.14 1.24
CA PRO A 72 26.22 -1.01 1.26
C PRO A 72 26.15 -0.11 0.01
N THR A 73 25.68 -0.66 -1.12
CA THR A 73 25.54 0.08 -2.38
C THR A 73 24.25 0.91 -2.47
N GLU A 74 23.33 0.76 -1.53
CA GLU A 74 21.99 1.38 -1.57
C GLU A 74 21.84 2.59 -0.63
N THR A 75 22.78 2.80 0.30
CA THR A 75 22.74 3.92 1.26
C THR A 75 24.12 4.50 1.49
N SER A 76 24.19 5.82 1.70
CA SER A 76 25.41 6.50 2.18
C SER A 76 25.56 6.44 3.70
N ASN A 77 24.55 5.96 4.43
CA ASN A 77 24.53 5.89 5.88
C ASN A 77 24.93 4.47 6.35
N PRO A 78 26.13 4.28 6.93
CA PRO A 78 26.58 2.97 7.39
C PRO A 78 25.66 2.33 8.44
N LEU A 79 24.96 3.15 9.24
CA LEU A 79 24.05 2.69 10.28
C LEU A 79 22.75 2.08 9.72
N GLU A 80 22.47 2.26 8.44
CA GLU A 80 21.31 1.67 7.77
C GLU A 80 21.60 0.33 7.12
N ILE A 81 22.88 0.04 6.83
CA ILE A 81 23.30 -1.23 6.24
C ILE A 81 22.85 -2.38 7.14
N GLY A 82 22.26 -3.41 6.55
CA GLY A 82 21.78 -4.57 7.31
C GLY A 82 20.36 -4.41 7.89
N LYS A 83 19.74 -3.22 7.80
CA LYS A 83 18.35 -3.05 8.24
C LYS A 83 17.39 -3.77 7.28
N ILE A 84 16.40 -4.43 7.86
CA ILE A 84 15.31 -5.07 7.13
C ILE A 84 14.29 -4.00 6.72
N ILE A 85 14.02 -3.95 5.43
CA ILE A 85 13.02 -3.10 4.81
C ILE A 85 11.99 -3.94 4.06
N TYR A 86 10.79 -3.40 3.89
CA TYR A 86 9.76 -3.96 3.04
C TYR A 86 9.81 -3.25 1.69
N LYS A 87 9.64 -4.02 0.61
CA LYS A 87 9.54 -3.55 -0.77
C LYS A 87 8.27 -4.14 -1.39
N VAL A 88 7.63 -3.40 -2.30
CA VAL A 88 6.46 -3.91 -3.05
C VAL A 88 6.92 -4.73 -4.26
N LYS A 89 6.10 -5.71 -4.65
CA LYS A 89 6.16 -6.32 -5.98
C LYS A 89 5.38 -5.45 -6.96
N GLU A 90 6.06 -4.93 -7.98
CA GLU A 90 5.52 -3.90 -8.88
C GLU A 90 4.47 -4.45 -9.85
N ASP A 91 4.67 -5.69 -10.28
CA ASP A 91 3.80 -6.51 -11.12
C ASP A 91 2.38 -6.68 -10.55
N GLU A 92 2.23 -6.66 -9.23
CA GLU A 92 0.93 -6.84 -8.56
C GLU A 92 0.22 -5.53 -8.18
N MET A 93 0.83 -4.38 -8.47
CA MET A 93 0.35 -3.09 -7.99
C MET A 93 -1.01 -2.69 -8.58
N GLU A 94 -1.21 -2.90 -9.88
CA GLU A 94 -2.48 -2.57 -10.56
C GLU A 94 -3.63 -3.40 -9.99
N ASN A 95 -3.43 -4.72 -9.87
CA ASN A 95 -4.44 -5.65 -9.34
C ASN A 95 -4.86 -5.27 -7.91
N PHE A 96 -3.88 -4.98 -7.05
CA PHE A 96 -4.14 -4.61 -5.67
C PHE A 96 -4.93 -3.29 -5.54
N LEU A 97 -4.54 -2.27 -6.31
CA LEU A 97 -5.23 -0.97 -6.29
C LEU A 97 -6.65 -1.11 -6.79
N MET A 98 -6.87 -1.86 -7.88
CA MET A 98 -8.19 -2.15 -8.41
C MET A 98 -9.09 -2.82 -7.37
N GLN A 99 -8.63 -3.90 -6.75
CA GLN A 99 -9.38 -4.59 -5.70
C GLN A 99 -9.70 -3.66 -4.52
N THR A 100 -8.74 -2.84 -4.12
CA THR A 100 -8.90 -1.86 -3.05
C THR A 100 -9.98 -0.83 -3.39
N ILE A 101 -9.96 -0.29 -4.61
CA ILE A 101 -10.97 0.67 -5.10
C ILE A 101 -12.36 0.01 -5.10
N HIS A 102 -12.49 -1.18 -5.68
CA HIS A 102 -13.78 -1.89 -5.69
C HIS A 102 -14.35 -2.14 -4.29
N MET A 103 -13.54 -2.63 -3.35
CA MET A 103 -13.98 -2.88 -1.98
C MET A 103 -14.37 -1.58 -1.25
N ASN A 104 -13.66 -0.48 -1.48
CA ASN A 104 -13.90 0.76 -0.75
C ASN A 104 -15.01 1.62 -1.34
N PHE A 105 -15.28 1.53 -2.64
CA PHE A 105 -16.29 2.33 -3.30
C PHE A 105 -17.59 1.57 -3.56
N THR A 106 -17.69 0.29 -3.17
CA THR A 106 -18.92 -0.51 -3.30
C THR A 106 -19.47 -0.51 -4.73
N ILE A 107 -18.58 -0.32 -5.70
CA ILE A 107 -18.90 -0.06 -7.11
C ILE A 107 -19.66 -1.25 -7.74
N ALA A 108 -19.40 -2.47 -7.26
CA ALA A 108 -19.90 -3.69 -7.87
C ALA A 108 -21.29 -4.13 -7.34
N ASP A 109 -21.69 -3.74 -6.13
CA ASP A 109 -22.84 -4.36 -5.44
C ASP A 109 -24.14 -3.54 -5.50
N LEU A 110 -24.10 -2.30 -6.00
CA LEU A 110 -25.24 -1.38 -6.01
C LEU A 110 -25.78 -1.04 -7.40
N VAL A 111 -25.16 -1.58 -8.45
CA VAL A 111 -25.47 -1.19 -9.83
C VAL A 111 -25.97 -2.40 -10.61
N GLU A 112 -27.29 -2.49 -10.79
CA GLU A 112 -27.92 -3.48 -11.68
C GLU A 112 -27.72 -3.14 -13.17
N ASP A 113 -27.33 -1.90 -13.48
CA ASP A 113 -27.03 -1.43 -14.83
C ASP A 113 -25.61 -1.82 -15.26
N GLU A 114 -25.52 -2.81 -16.15
CA GLU A 114 -24.24 -3.31 -16.68
C GLU A 114 -23.41 -2.23 -17.39
N ASN A 115 -24.03 -1.23 -18.04
CA ASN A 115 -23.30 -0.14 -18.67
C ASN A 115 -22.65 0.79 -17.64
N LEU A 116 -23.37 1.11 -16.56
CA LEU A 116 -22.83 1.92 -15.47
C LEU A 116 -21.71 1.16 -14.74
N LYS A 117 -21.88 -0.14 -14.52
CA LYS A 117 -20.85 -1.01 -13.92
C LYS A 117 -19.58 -1.05 -14.77
N GLN A 118 -19.70 -1.18 -16.09
CA GLN A 118 -18.56 -1.13 -17.00
C GLN A 118 -17.82 0.21 -16.89
N LYS A 119 -18.54 1.35 -16.93
CA LYS A 119 -17.94 2.68 -16.79
C LYS A 119 -17.21 2.86 -15.45
N LEU A 120 -17.79 2.38 -14.35
CA LEU A 120 -17.15 2.47 -13.03
C LEU A 120 -15.89 1.61 -12.95
N ASN A 121 -15.86 0.44 -13.58
CA ASN A 121 -14.65 -0.38 -13.70
C ASN A 121 -13.56 0.31 -14.52
N GLU A 122 -13.92 0.97 -15.63
CA GLU A 122 -12.99 1.77 -16.42
C GLU A 122 -12.41 2.92 -15.60
N TYR A 123 -13.24 3.65 -14.85
CA TYR A 123 -12.74 4.70 -13.95
C TYR A 123 -11.82 4.18 -12.85
N ALA A 124 -12.16 3.05 -12.22
CA ALA A 124 -11.30 2.43 -11.23
C ALA A 124 -9.91 2.10 -11.83
N LYS A 125 -9.89 1.60 -13.06
CA LYS A 125 -8.65 1.29 -13.79
C LYS A 125 -7.83 2.54 -14.08
N GLU A 126 -8.45 3.61 -14.55
CA GLU A 126 -7.75 4.87 -14.78
C GLU A 126 -7.22 5.49 -13.49
N ILE A 127 -7.96 5.39 -12.37
CA ILE A 127 -7.47 5.82 -11.06
C ILE A 127 -6.24 4.99 -10.64
N ALA A 128 -6.29 3.66 -10.77
CA ALA A 128 -5.17 2.78 -10.43
C ALA A 128 -3.92 3.14 -11.27
N LYS A 129 -4.07 3.35 -12.57
CA LYS A 129 -2.98 3.80 -13.45
C LYS A 129 -2.40 5.15 -13.02
N ALA A 130 -3.25 6.13 -12.70
CA ALA A 130 -2.80 7.45 -12.25
C ALA A 130 -1.98 7.35 -10.94
N ILE A 131 -2.41 6.52 -10.00
CA ILE A 131 -1.68 6.26 -8.75
C ILE A 131 -0.30 5.64 -9.06
N ILE A 132 -0.24 4.63 -9.94
CA ILE A 132 1.02 3.99 -10.33
C ILE A 132 1.97 4.99 -10.99
N GLN A 133 1.47 5.81 -11.92
CA GLN A 133 2.26 6.85 -12.58
C GLN A 133 2.85 7.83 -11.56
N TYR A 134 2.03 8.29 -10.61
CA TYR A 134 2.47 9.18 -9.55
C TYR A 134 3.55 8.54 -8.65
N ILE A 135 3.37 7.29 -8.25
CA ILE A 135 4.37 6.53 -7.47
C ILE A 135 5.69 6.43 -8.25
N ASN A 136 5.63 6.14 -9.55
CA ASN A 136 6.81 6.05 -10.40
C ASN A 136 7.54 7.39 -10.51
N GLN A 137 6.81 8.50 -10.65
CA GLN A 137 7.38 9.85 -10.64
C GLN A 137 8.08 10.16 -9.31
N LEU A 138 7.44 9.86 -8.17
CA LEU A 138 8.03 10.03 -6.85
C LEU A 138 9.33 9.23 -6.68
N ARG A 139 9.32 7.96 -7.10
CA ARG A 139 10.51 7.10 -7.05
C ARG A 139 11.64 7.64 -7.93
N ALA A 140 11.32 8.10 -9.14
CA ALA A 140 12.29 8.68 -10.05
C ALA A 140 12.95 9.93 -9.46
N SER A 141 12.14 10.85 -8.90
CA SER A 141 12.63 12.04 -8.22
C SER A 141 13.56 11.70 -7.05
N ARG A 142 13.16 10.75 -6.19
CA ARG A 142 13.99 10.32 -5.04
C ARG A 142 15.32 9.70 -5.47
N LYS A 143 15.31 8.85 -6.50
CA LYS A 143 16.54 8.25 -7.07
C LYS A 143 17.49 9.33 -7.60
N GLN A 144 16.97 10.39 -8.21
CA GLN A 144 17.79 11.51 -8.69
C GLN A 144 18.44 12.26 -7.53
N SER A 145 17.68 12.58 -6.47
CA SER A 145 18.22 13.26 -5.28
C SER A 145 19.30 12.43 -4.57
N GLN A 146 19.06 11.13 -4.36
CA GLN A 146 20.03 10.23 -3.75
C GLN A 146 21.34 10.14 -4.55
N LYS A 147 21.24 10.03 -5.88
CA LYS A 147 22.44 10.03 -6.76
C LYS A 147 23.21 11.35 -6.68
N ALA A 148 22.53 12.48 -6.56
CA ALA A 148 23.17 13.78 -6.43
C ALA A 148 23.93 13.91 -5.10
N GLU A 149 23.37 13.40 -4.00
CA GLU A 149 24.04 13.37 -2.69
C GLU A 149 25.27 12.44 -2.68
N LEU A 150 25.13 11.23 -3.21
CA LEU A 150 26.24 10.27 -3.31
C LEU A 150 27.42 10.83 -4.13
N LYS A 151 27.15 11.54 -5.23
CA LYS A 151 28.19 12.18 -6.04
C LYS A 151 28.91 13.32 -5.33
N LYS A 152 28.23 14.06 -4.44
CA LYS A 152 28.87 15.13 -3.65
C LYS A 152 29.84 14.57 -2.61
N ILE A 153 29.54 13.38 -2.07
CA ILE A 153 30.38 12.71 -1.08
C ILE A 153 31.63 12.12 -1.73
N GLN A 154 31.52 11.52 -2.92
CA GLN A 154 32.66 10.94 -3.66
C GLN A 154 33.66 11.96 -4.23
N LYS A 155 33.31 13.26 -4.23
CA LYS A 155 34.19 14.35 -4.68
C LYS A 155 34.93 15.05 -3.52
N LYS A 156 34.72 14.61 -2.28
CA LYS A 156 35.50 15.00 -1.11
C LYS A 156 36.44 13.86 -0.74
#